data_AF-A0AAD3SD37-F1
#
_entry.id   AF-A0AAD3SD37-F1
#
_cell.length_a   1.000
_cell.length_b   1.000
_cell.length_c   1.000
_cell.angle_alpha   90.00
_cell.angle_beta   90.00
_cell.angle_gamma   90.00
#
_symmetry.space_group_name_H-M   'P 1'
#
loop_
_entity.id
_entity.type
_entity.pdbx_description
1 polymer ?
#
loop_
_entity_poly.entity_id
_entity_poly.type
_entity_poly.pdbx_seq_one_letter_code
_entity_poly.pdbx_strand_id
1 'polypeptide(L)'
;MDKTDKDTADVIFTMLLLSSITTILHSYCGTWLPVVLGSSFTFLASTLVAMNFVEFWNLTNINFVPTMRASQGAIIDCSIFQSFLRISRLLPLPLRCINPVMIAPTISTIDVAIFSLGFPQASSCVGISISEILLVFKSSLYLQGVSQTDASEAWGTSAWVTIPYSLQWGLLSSS
;
A
#
# COMPACT_ATOMS: atom_id res chain seq x y z
N MET A 1 -32.21 -5.87 0.64
CA MET A 1 -30.92 -6.52 0.34
C MET A 1 -30.76 -6.60 -1.17
N ASP A 2 -30.83 -5.47 -1.87
CA ASP A 2 -30.96 -5.52 -3.34
C ASP A 2 -30.23 -4.44 -4.15
N LYS A 3 -30.00 -3.23 -3.62
CA LYS A 3 -29.31 -2.16 -4.38
C LYS A 3 -27.86 -1.92 -3.93
N THR A 4 -27.63 -1.68 -2.64
CA THR A 4 -26.29 -1.36 -2.09
C THR A 4 -25.29 -2.51 -2.23
N ASP A 5 -25.73 -3.75 -2.04
CA ASP A 5 -24.85 -4.93 -2.14
C ASP A 5 -24.34 -5.14 -3.58
N LYS A 6 -25.21 -4.87 -4.58
CA LYS A 6 -24.84 -4.91 -6.00
C LYS A 6 -23.86 -3.79 -6.35
N ASP A 7 -24.15 -2.56 -5.92
CA ASP A 7 -23.27 -1.41 -6.15
C ASP A 7 -21.87 -1.65 -5.53
N THR A 8 -21.80 -2.31 -4.37
CA THR A 8 -20.54 -2.66 -3.70
C THR A 8 -19.79 -3.77 -4.45
N ALA A 9 -20.49 -4.83 -4.87
CA ALA A 9 -19.91 -5.93 -5.62
C ALA A 9 -19.33 -5.48 -6.97
N ASP A 10 -20.06 -4.61 -7.69
CA ASP A 10 -19.61 -4.04 -8.96
C ASP A 10 -18.33 -3.21 -8.80
N VAL A 11 -18.21 -2.44 -7.72
CA VAL A 11 -16.98 -1.68 -7.43
C VAL A 11 -15.82 -2.60 -7.08
N ILE A 12 -16.03 -3.64 -6.27
CA ILE A 12 -14.97 -4.61 -5.95
C ILE A 12 -14.49 -5.31 -7.22
N PHE A 13 -15.41 -5.77 -8.05
CA PHE A 13 -15.10 -6.45 -9.30
C PHE A 13 -14.32 -5.56 -10.25
N THR A 14 -14.76 -4.32 -10.45
CA THR A 14 -14.07 -3.36 -11.33
C THR A 14 -12.69 -3.00 -10.80
N MET A 15 -12.50 -2.85 -9.48
CA MET A 15 -11.18 -2.60 -8.88
C MET A 15 -10.22 -3.78 -9.08
N LEU A 16 -10.69 -5.02 -8.90
CA LEU A 16 -9.89 -6.23 -9.12
C LEU A 16 -9.55 -6.42 -10.60
N LEU A 17 -10.50 -6.19 -11.50
CA LEU A 17 -10.24 -6.22 -12.94
C LEU A 17 -9.23 -5.16 -13.34
N LEU A 18 -9.39 -3.93 -12.84
CA LEU A 18 -8.51 -2.83 -13.19
C LEU A 18 -7.09 -3.08 -12.67
N SER A 19 -6.93 -3.58 -11.43
CA SER A 19 -5.63 -3.96 -10.88
C SER A 19 -4.96 -5.10 -11.67
N SER A 20 -5.75 -6.05 -12.16
CA SER A 20 -5.24 -7.15 -13.00
C SER A 20 -4.76 -6.61 -14.36
N ILE A 21 -5.55 -5.76 -15.01
CA ILE A 21 -5.21 -5.15 -16.30
C ILE A 21 -3.97 -4.27 -16.16
N THR A 22 -3.90 -3.42 -15.13
CA THR A 22 -2.74 -2.54 -14.92
C THR A 22 -1.48 -3.34 -14.61
N THR A 23 -1.57 -4.44 -13.87
CA THR A 23 -0.42 -5.32 -13.59
C THR A 23 0.08 -6.03 -14.85
N ILE A 24 -0.83 -6.54 -15.69
CA ILE A 24 -0.47 -7.13 -17.00
C ILE A 24 0.19 -6.06 -17.89
N LEU A 25 -0.41 -4.88 -17.96
CA LEU A 25 0.10 -3.78 -18.79
C LEU A 25 1.46 -3.28 -18.30
N HIS A 26 1.67 -3.16 -16.99
CA HIS A 26 2.95 -2.79 -16.39
C HIS A 26 4.02 -3.85 -16.64
N SER A 27 3.65 -5.13 -16.58
CA SER A 27 4.58 -6.23 -16.84
C SER A 27 4.97 -6.35 -18.32
N TYR A 28 4.06 -6.05 -19.25
CA TYR A 28 4.29 -6.19 -20.70
C TYR A 28 4.86 -4.94 -21.38
N CYS A 29 4.50 -3.74 -20.90
CA CYS A 29 4.86 -2.45 -21.53
C CYS A 29 5.69 -1.54 -20.61
N GLY A 30 6.19 -2.06 -19.47
CA GLY A 30 6.94 -1.31 -18.46
C GLY A 30 8.41 -1.74 -18.30
N THR A 31 8.97 -1.50 -17.12
CA THR A 31 10.40 -1.69 -16.80
C THR A 31 10.84 -3.15 -16.61
N TRP A 32 10.04 -4.13 -17.06
CA TRP A 32 10.27 -5.57 -16.88
C TRP A 32 10.44 -5.99 -15.40
N LEU A 33 10.02 -5.13 -14.47
CA LEU A 33 10.01 -5.43 -13.04
C LEU A 33 8.62 -5.99 -12.68
N PRO A 34 8.54 -7.19 -12.08
CA PRO A 34 7.27 -7.74 -11.59
C PRO A 34 6.82 -6.96 -10.35
N VAL A 35 6.10 -5.85 -10.57
CA VAL A 35 5.47 -5.05 -9.50
C VAL A 35 3.96 -5.20 -9.58
N VAL A 36 3.37 -5.71 -8.50
CA VAL A 36 1.91 -5.81 -8.35
C VAL A 36 1.40 -4.45 -7.86
N LEU A 37 0.76 -3.68 -8.75
CA LEU A 37 0.13 -2.41 -8.40
C LEU A 37 -1.32 -2.67 -7.97
N GLY A 38 -1.54 -2.63 -6.66
CA GLY A 38 -2.87 -2.62 -6.07
C GLY A 38 -3.41 -1.20 -5.86
N SER A 39 -4.67 -1.10 -5.46
CA SER A 39 -5.23 0.13 -4.91
C SER A 39 -4.54 0.48 -3.59
N SER A 40 -4.12 1.73 -3.44
CA SER A 40 -3.42 2.18 -2.22
C SER A 40 -4.39 2.24 -1.04
N PHE A 41 -4.12 1.47 0.02
CA PHE A 41 -4.90 1.51 1.27
C PHE A 41 -5.00 2.91 1.90
N THR A 42 -4.01 3.76 1.63
CA THR A 42 -4.02 5.18 2.03
C THR A 42 -5.22 5.96 1.50
N PHE A 43 -5.75 5.59 0.33
CA PHE A 43 -6.94 6.22 -0.24
C PHE A 43 -8.20 5.91 0.56
N LEU A 44 -8.29 4.69 1.11
CA LEU A 44 -9.41 4.28 1.95
C LEU A 44 -9.42 5.06 3.26
N ALA A 45 -8.27 5.17 3.91
CA ALA A 45 -8.10 6.00 5.11
C ALA A 45 -8.43 7.48 4.83
N SER A 46 -7.90 8.04 3.73
CA SER A 46 -8.15 9.44 3.34
C SER A 46 -9.63 9.70 3.06
N THR A 47 -10.30 8.79 2.35
CA THR A 47 -11.72 8.92 2.04
C THR A 47 -12.59 8.85 3.30
N LEU A 48 -12.23 7.98 4.26
CA LEU A 48 -12.97 7.86 5.51
C LEU A 48 -12.83 9.10 6.40
N VAL A 49 -11.62 9.68 6.48
CA VAL A 49 -11.40 10.96 7.17
C VAL A 49 -12.18 12.09 6.48
N ALA A 50 -12.16 12.13 5.15
CA ALA A 50 -12.93 13.11 4.38
C ALA A 50 -14.44 12.97 4.59
N MET A 51 -14.98 11.75 4.67
CA MET A 51 -16.40 11.51 4.97
C MET A 51 -16.79 12.01 6.36
N ASN A 52 -15.97 11.73 7.39
CA ASN A 52 -16.19 12.24 8.75
C ASN A 52 -16.21 13.78 8.77
N PHE A 53 -15.31 14.40 8.00
CA PHE A 53 -15.29 15.85 7.86
C PHE A 53 -16.55 16.38 7.15
N VAL A 54 -17.00 15.74 6.07
CA VAL A 54 -18.22 16.11 5.33
C VAL A 54 -19.48 15.98 6.20
N GLU A 55 -19.55 14.95 7.05
CA GLU A 55 -20.61 14.77 8.04
C GLU A 55 -20.64 15.92 9.06
N PHE A 56 -19.48 16.40 9.50
CA PHE A 56 -19.37 17.57 10.37
C PHE A 56 -19.98 18.84 9.73
N TRP A 57 -19.93 18.97 8.40
CA TRP A 57 -20.60 20.06 7.66
C TRP A 57 -22.11 19.85 7.45
N ASN A 58 -22.70 18.81 8.06
CA ASN A 58 -24.12 18.47 8.02
C ASN A 58 -24.73 18.48 6.61
N LEU A 59 -23.96 18.01 5.62
CA LEU A 59 -24.48 17.73 4.29
C LEU A 59 -25.36 16.47 4.41
N THR A 60 -26.65 16.70 4.65
CA THR A 60 -27.65 15.74 5.16
C THR A 60 -27.99 14.58 4.19
N ASN A 61 -27.23 14.42 3.10
CA ASN A 61 -27.48 13.43 2.04
C ASN A 61 -26.17 12.82 1.51
N ILE A 62 -25.43 12.14 2.39
CA ILE A 62 -24.29 11.30 2.02
C ILE A 62 -24.79 10.06 1.26
N ASN A 63 -24.90 10.20 -0.05
CA ASN A 63 -25.25 9.12 -0.96
C ASN A 63 -23.98 8.49 -1.56
N PHE A 64 -23.98 7.17 -1.77
CA PHE A 64 -22.84 6.44 -2.32
C PHE A 64 -22.32 7.00 -3.66
N VAL A 65 -23.24 7.32 -4.57
CA VAL A 65 -22.92 7.81 -5.93
C VAL A 65 -22.18 9.14 -5.94
N PRO A 66 -22.67 10.22 -5.27
CA PRO A 66 -21.93 11.48 -5.21
C PRO A 66 -20.61 11.36 -4.44
N THR A 67 -20.54 10.51 -3.40
CA THR A 67 -19.28 10.29 -2.68
C THR A 67 -18.23 9.61 -3.57
N MET A 68 -18.60 8.55 -4.30
CA MET A 68 -17.70 7.90 -5.26
C MET A 68 -17.24 8.86 -6.37
N ARG A 69 -18.14 9.71 -6.88
CA ARG A 69 -17.79 10.73 -7.88
C ARG A 69 -16.79 11.76 -7.34
N ALA A 70 -17.02 12.25 -6.12
CA ALA A 70 -16.12 13.21 -5.48
C ALA A 70 -14.71 12.62 -5.27
N SER A 71 -14.64 11.37 -4.78
CA SER A 71 -13.37 10.69 -4.54
C SER A 71 -12.61 10.38 -5.84
N GLN A 72 -13.30 9.98 -6.91
CA GLN A 72 -12.68 9.79 -8.24
C GLN A 72 -12.13 11.09 -8.82
N GLY A 73 -12.86 12.21 -8.67
CA GLY A 73 -12.38 13.54 -9.08
C GLY A 73 -11.10 13.95 -8.35
N ALA A 74 -11.06 13.74 -7.03
CA ALA A 74 -9.88 14.01 -6.23
C ALA A 74 -8.65 13.19 -6.66
N ILE A 75 -8.83 11.90 -7.00
CA ILE A 75 -7.73 11.06 -7.52
C ILE A 75 -7.19 11.62 -8.84
N ILE A 76 -8.08 12.02 -9.75
CA ILE A 76 -7.70 12.56 -11.06
C ILE A 76 -6.90 13.85 -10.87
N ASP A 77 -7.37 14.76 -10.02
CA ASP A 77 -6.67 16.02 -9.73
C ASP A 77 -5.31 15.79 -9.07
N CYS A 78 -5.24 14.89 -8.08
CA CYS A 78 -3.97 14.49 -7.47
C CYS A 78 -3.00 13.90 -8.50
N SER A 79 -3.49 13.07 -9.43
CA SER A 79 -2.67 12.44 -10.47
C SER A 79 -2.12 13.47 -11.47
N ILE A 80 -2.93 14.44 -11.88
CA ILE A 80 -2.49 15.55 -12.74
C ILE A 80 -1.40 16.35 -12.05
N PHE A 81 -1.60 16.71 -10.78
CA PHE A 81 -0.63 17.45 -9.98
C PHE A 81 0.67 16.67 -9.80
N GLN A 82 0.59 15.39 -9.46
CA GLN A 82 1.76 14.52 -9.28
C GLN A 82 2.53 14.31 -10.59
N SER A 83 1.82 14.20 -11.71
CA SER A 83 2.43 14.10 -13.04
C SER A 83 3.17 15.38 -13.42
N PHE A 84 2.57 16.54 -13.14
CA PHE A 84 3.22 17.83 -13.34
C PHE A 84 4.53 17.92 -12.55
N LEU A 85 4.50 17.62 -11.25
CA LEU A 85 5.70 17.61 -10.40
C LEU A 85 6.79 16.64 -10.88
N ARG A 86 6.39 15.47 -11.41
CA ARG A 86 7.31 14.48 -11.96
C ARG A 86 7.99 14.98 -13.24
N ILE A 87 7.25 15.63 -14.13
CA ILE A 87 7.79 16.19 -15.39
C ILE A 87 8.66 17.42 -15.11
N SER A 88 8.31 18.25 -14.12
CA SER A 88 9.06 19.46 -13.77
C SER A 88 10.47 19.19 -13.24
N ARG A 89 10.94 17.94 -13.09
CA ARG A 89 12.24 17.55 -12.51
C ARG A 89 12.52 18.11 -11.10
N LEU A 90 11.49 18.65 -10.42
CA LEU A 90 11.53 19.14 -9.04
C LEU A 90 11.35 18.02 -7.99
N LEU A 91 11.26 16.76 -8.44
CA LEU A 91 11.13 15.58 -7.58
C LEU A 91 12.10 15.51 -6.38
N PRO A 92 13.38 15.96 -6.46
CA PRO A 92 14.27 15.88 -5.30
C PRO A 92 13.92 16.86 -4.17
N LEU A 93 13.11 17.90 -4.41
CA LEU A 93 12.75 18.89 -3.37
C LEU A 93 11.90 18.29 -2.23
N PRO A 94 10.74 17.65 -2.49
CA PRO A 94 9.99 16.98 -1.44
C PRO A 94 10.71 15.74 -0.90
N LEU A 95 11.44 14.99 -1.74
CA LEU A 95 12.18 13.80 -1.31
C LEU A 95 13.30 14.13 -0.29
N ARG A 96 13.84 15.35 -0.32
CA ARG A 96 14.84 15.80 0.66
C ARG A 96 14.24 16.09 2.04
N CYS A 97 12.95 16.41 2.13
CA CYS A 97 12.22 16.55 3.39
C CYS A 97 11.78 15.19 3.96
N ILE A 98 11.65 14.19 3.11
CA ILE A 98 11.15 12.86 3.45
C ILE A 98 12.35 12.00 3.90
N ASN A 99 12.76 12.19 5.16
CA ASN A 99 13.70 11.28 5.80
C ASN A 99 12.96 9.97 6.16
N PRO A 100 13.53 8.76 5.96
CA PRO A 100 12.92 7.49 6.40
C PRO A 100 12.40 7.51 7.84
N VAL A 101 13.03 8.31 8.70
CA VAL A 101 12.61 8.56 10.09
C VAL A 101 11.18 9.14 10.19
N MET A 102 10.74 9.96 9.24
CA MET A 102 9.38 10.52 9.22
C MET A 102 8.37 9.63 8.49
N ILE A 103 8.85 8.80 7.55
CA ILE A 103 7.99 7.92 6.75
C ILE A 103 7.45 6.78 7.61
N ALA A 104 8.32 6.11 8.36
CA ALA A 104 7.93 4.92 9.12
C ALA A 104 6.80 5.19 10.15
N PRO A 105 6.85 6.27 10.96
CA PRO A 105 5.76 6.60 11.88
C PRO A 105 4.46 6.97 11.15
N THR A 106 4.56 7.66 10.01
CA THR A 106 3.39 8.09 9.23
C THR A 106 2.64 6.87 8.66
N ILE A 107 3.37 5.93 8.07
CA ILE A 107 2.78 4.68 7.55
C ILE A 107 2.17 3.86 8.70
N SER A 108 2.87 3.75 9.83
CA SER A 108 2.35 3.06 11.01
C SER A 108 1.05 3.69 11.53
N THR A 109 0.94 5.02 11.50
CA THR A 109 -0.28 5.72 11.94
C THR A 109 -1.46 5.40 11.01
N ILE A 110 -1.23 5.39 9.70
CA ILE A 110 -2.27 5.04 8.73
C ILE A 110 -2.71 3.59 8.91
N ASP A 111 -1.75 2.68 9.10
CA ASP A 111 -2.03 1.25 9.30
C ASP A 111 -2.83 1.00 10.59
N VAL A 112 -2.44 1.61 11.71
CA VAL A 112 -3.16 1.52 12.99
C VAL A 112 -4.59 2.06 12.88
N ALA A 113 -4.78 3.14 12.12
CA ALA A 113 -6.11 3.70 11.87
C ALA A 113 -7.00 2.72 11.08
N ILE A 114 -6.47 2.09 10.03
CA ILE A 114 -7.19 1.11 9.22
C ILE A 114 -7.45 -0.18 10.01
N PHE A 115 -6.47 -0.64 10.80
CA PHE A 115 -6.59 -1.81 11.66
C PHE A 115 -7.76 -1.65 12.63
N SER A 116 -7.90 -0.47 13.23
CA SER A 116 -9.00 -0.18 14.16
C SER A 116 -10.39 -0.27 13.50
N LEU A 117 -10.49 -0.01 12.19
CA LEU A 117 -11.73 -0.15 11.41
C LEU A 117 -12.03 -1.62 11.05
N GLY A 118 -10.99 -2.42 10.74
CA GLY A 118 -11.14 -3.83 10.34
C GLY A 118 -11.24 -4.80 11.52
N PHE A 119 -10.67 -4.45 12.68
CA PHE A 119 -10.61 -5.31 13.86
C PHE A 119 -11.97 -5.79 14.37
N PRO A 120 -13.04 -4.96 14.43
CA PRO A 120 -14.35 -5.43 14.87
C PRO A 120 -14.90 -6.57 14.00
N GLN A 121 -14.70 -6.48 12.68
CA GLN A 121 -15.15 -7.51 11.74
C GLN A 121 -14.35 -8.81 11.88
N ALA A 122 -13.02 -8.72 12.07
CA ALA A 122 -12.18 -9.87 12.31
C ALA A 122 -12.46 -10.53 13.68
N SER A 123 -12.69 -9.71 14.72
CA SER A 123 -12.96 -10.19 16.08
C SER A 123 -14.26 -10.98 16.21
N SER A 124 -15.22 -10.76 15.30
CA SER A 124 -16.48 -11.50 15.24
C SER A 124 -16.27 -13.02 15.10
N CYS A 125 -15.18 -13.44 14.43
CA CYS A 125 -14.79 -14.85 14.35
C CYS A 125 -13.30 -15.04 14.68
N VAL A 126 -12.96 -14.85 15.96
CA VAL A 126 -11.57 -14.91 16.44
C VAL A 126 -10.84 -16.20 16.08
N GLY A 127 -11.56 -17.33 15.97
CA GLY A 127 -10.98 -18.63 15.64
C GLY A 127 -10.36 -18.66 14.24
N ILE A 128 -11.02 -18.03 13.26
CA ILE A 128 -10.52 -17.98 11.87
C ILE A 128 -9.36 -16.98 11.78
N SER A 129 -9.50 -15.81 12.40
CA SER A 129 -8.47 -14.76 12.36
C SER A 129 -7.16 -15.19 13.03
N ILE A 130 -7.21 -15.86 14.18
CA ILE A 130 -6.00 -16.38 14.85
C ILE A 130 -5.31 -17.43 13.97
N SER A 131 -6.09 -18.29 13.31
CA SER A 131 -5.54 -19.32 12.41
C SER A 131 -4.81 -18.69 11.22
N GLU A 132 -5.34 -17.60 10.66
CA GLU A 132 -4.70 -16.87 9.55
C GLU A 132 -3.42 -16.17 9.99
N ILE A 133 -3.44 -15.48 11.14
CA ILE A 133 -2.25 -14.81 11.70
C ILE A 133 -1.14 -15.83 11.98
N LEU A 134 -1.47 -16.98 12.57
CA LEU A 134 -0.50 -18.04 12.85
C LEU A 134 0.11 -18.60 11.57
N LEU A 135 -0.69 -18.78 10.51
CA LEU A 135 -0.23 -19.27 9.22
C LEU A 135 0.76 -18.30 8.57
N VAL A 136 0.42 -17.01 8.54
CA VAL A 136 1.30 -15.94 7.99
C VAL A 136 2.58 -15.82 8.81
N PHE A 137 2.48 -15.91 10.13
CA PHE A 137 3.67 -15.89 10.99
C PHE A 137 4.59 -17.08 10.72
N LYS A 138 4.03 -18.29 10.63
CA LYS A 138 4.81 -19.49 10.30
C LYS A 138 5.43 -19.42 8.90
N SER A 139 4.70 -18.92 7.90
CA SER A 139 5.23 -18.79 6.55
C SER A 139 6.34 -17.74 6.47
N SER A 140 6.21 -16.62 7.20
CA SER A 140 7.26 -15.61 7.32
C SER A 140 8.53 -16.19 7.94
N LEU A 141 8.40 -16.96 9.04
CA LEU A 141 9.53 -17.63 9.67
C LEU A 141 10.15 -18.71 8.78
N TYR A 142 9.34 -19.47 8.05
CA TYR A 142 9.81 -20.48 7.10
C TYR A 142 10.65 -19.86 5.99
N LEU A 143 10.18 -18.74 5.40
CA LEU A 143 10.91 -18.03 4.35
C LEU A 143 12.20 -17.39 4.88
N GLN A 144 12.21 -16.87 6.11
CA GLN A 144 13.44 -16.39 6.73
C GLN A 144 14.47 -17.51 6.88
N GLY A 145 14.04 -18.70 7.31
CA GLY A 145 14.88 -19.89 7.41
C GLY A 145 15.52 -20.28 6.08
N VAL A 146 14.73 -20.35 5.00
CA VAL A 146 15.22 -20.67 3.64
C VAL A 146 16.18 -19.60 3.11
N SER A 147 15.87 -18.32 3.34
CA SER A 147 16.76 -17.23 2.91
C SER A 147 18.13 -17.27 3.57
N GLN A 148 18.19 -17.68 4.84
CA GLN A 148 19.44 -17.80 5.58
C GLN A 148 20.26 -19.02 5.16
N THR A 149 19.60 -20.14 4.85
CA THR A 149 20.28 -21.34 4.33
C THR A 149 20.86 -21.09 2.94
N ASP A 150 20.09 -20.51 2.00
CA ASP A 150 20.57 -20.19 0.64
C ASP A 150 21.65 -19.11 0.65
N ALA A 151 21.54 -18.09 1.52
CA ALA A 151 22.60 -17.11 1.70
C ALA A 151 23.88 -17.74 2.25
N SER A 152 23.79 -18.64 3.23
CA SER A 152 24.97 -19.29 3.82
C SER A 152 25.71 -20.22 2.84
N GLU A 153 24.97 -20.93 1.98
CA GLU A 153 25.53 -21.83 0.96
C GLU A 153 26.09 -21.05 -0.24
N ALA A 154 25.41 -19.96 -0.65
CA ALA A 154 25.91 -19.04 -1.67
C ALA A 154 27.18 -18.30 -1.22
N TRP A 155 27.30 -17.94 0.06
CA TRP A 155 28.49 -17.27 0.62
C TRP A 155 29.69 -18.22 0.73
N GLY A 156 29.45 -19.52 0.90
CA GLY A 156 30.52 -20.54 0.91
C GLY A 156 31.07 -20.90 -0.48
N THR A 157 30.34 -20.58 -1.56
CA THR A 157 30.63 -21.09 -2.92
C THR A 157 30.91 -20.02 -3.99
N SER A 158 30.84 -18.72 -3.66
CA SER A 158 30.96 -17.66 -4.67
C SER A 158 32.14 -16.70 -4.45
N ALA A 159 33.14 -16.77 -5.33
CA ALA A 159 34.25 -15.81 -5.43
C ALA A 159 33.87 -14.47 -6.09
N TRP A 160 32.58 -14.24 -6.35
CA TRP A 160 32.10 -13.16 -7.23
C TRP A 160 30.88 -12.40 -6.70
N VAL A 161 30.51 -12.55 -5.41
CA VAL A 161 29.48 -11.71 -4.79
C VAL A 161 30.11 -10.38 -4.37
N THR A 162 30.46 -9.57 -5.37
CA THR A 162 30.55 -8.12 -5.21
C THR A 162 29.13 -7.59 -5.18
N ILE A 163 28.64 -7.26 -4.00
CA ILE A 163 27.35 -6.60 -3.77
C ILE A 163 27.36 -5.26 -4.54
N PRO A 164 26.50 -5.04 -5.56
CA PRO A 164 26.33 -3.71 -6.12
C PRO A 164 25.48 -2.88 -5.14
N TYR A 165 26.19 -1.96 -4.47
CA TYR A 165 25.77 -0.79 -3.69
C TYR A 165 24.27 -0.49 -3.51
N SER A 166 23.83 -0.50 -2.25
CA SER A 166 22.78 0.39 -1.69
C SER A 166 22.75 0.47 -0.15
N LEU A 167 23.57 -0.30 0.58
CA LEU A 167 23.59 -0.36 2.05
C LEU A 167 24.81 0.30 2.72
N GLN A 168 25.43 1.31 2.08
CA GLN A 168 26.61 2.00 2.62
C GLN A 168 26.28 3.33 3.36
N TRP A 169 25.07 3.47 3.89
CA TRP A 169 24.74 4.59 4.80
C TRP A 169 24.34 4.03 6.15
N GLY A 170 25.31 3.94 7.09
CA GLY A 170 24.97 3.76 8.50
C GLY A 170 26.03 3.25 9.47
N LEU A 171 27.17 2.71 9.02
CA LEU A 171 28.17 2.15 9.95
C LEU A 171 29.62 2.49 9.55
N LEU A 172 29.99 3.78 9.64
CA LEU A 172 31.35 4.21 10.04
C LEU A 172 31.46 5.75 10.06
N SER A 173 31.56 6.29 11.29
CA SER A 173 32.08 7.60 11.73
C SER A 173 31.25 8.00 12.97
N SER A 174 31.75 8.06 14.20
CA SER A 174 33.04 8.57 14.66
C SER A 174 33.29 8.15 16.12
N SER A 175 34.55 7.74 16.36
CA SER A 175 35.34 7.70 17.62
C SER A 175 34.95 6.77 18.76
#